data_AF-A0A8T7B3T3-F1
#
_entry.id   AF-A0A8T7B3T3-F1
#
_cell.length_a   1.000
_cell.length_b   1.000
_cell.length_c   1.000
_cell.angle_alpha   90.00
_cell.angle_beta   90.00
_cell.angle_gamma   90.00
#
_symmetry.space_group_name_H-M   'P 1'
#
loop_
_entity.id
_entity.type
_entity.pdbx_description
1 polymer ?
#
loop_
_entity_poly.entity_id
_entity_poly.type
_entity_poly.pdbx_seq_one_letter_code
_entity_poly.pdbx_strand_id
1 'polypeptide(L)' 'MSQKTPLYAIHLELGAQMIEFSGWDLPLHYGSQIDEHHAVRQ' A
#
# COMPACT_ATOMS: atom_id res chain seq x y z
N MET A 1 14.96 -4.86 -9.76
CA MET A 1 14.67 -4.72 -8.33
C MET A 1 13.92 -3.42 -8.19
N SER A 2 12.64 -3.49 -7.85
CA SER A 2 11.82 -2.31 -7.53
C SER A 2 12.38 -1.62 -6.29
N GLN A 3 12.32 -0.29 -6.27
CA GLN A 3 12.78 0.53 -5.17
C GLN A 3 11.77 0.48 -4.02
N LYS A 4 12.25 0.58 -2.78
CA LYS A 4 11.41 0.53 -1.57
C LYS A 4 11.44 1.87 -0.87
N THR A 5 10.29 2.32 -0.40
CA THR A 5 10.21 3.54 0.42
C THR A 5 10.72 3.23 1.84
N PRO A 6 11.11 4.25 2.63
CA PRO A 6 11.48 4.06 4.04
C PRO A 6 10.37 3.43 4.89
N LEU A 7 9.10 3.53 4.46
CA LEU A 7 7.93 2.98 5.15
C LEU A 7 7.56 1.56 4.69
N TYR A 8 8.35 0.93 3.82
CA TYR A 8 8.06 -0.40 3.27
C TYR A 8 7.75 -1.46 4.34
N ALA A 9 8.55 -1.52 5.42
CA ALA A 9 8.33 -2.47 6.51
C ALA A 9 6.98 -2.24 7.21
N ILE A 10 6.59 -0.97 7.41
CA ILE A 10 5.32 -0.61 8.03
C ILE A 10 4.15 -1.02 7.15
N HIS A 11 4.26 -0.84 5.83
CA HIS A 11 3.22 -1.30 4.90
C HIS A 11 2.99 -2.82 5.00
N LEU A 12 4.07 -3.60 5.10
CA LEU A 12 3.97 -5.05 5.29
C LEU A 12 3.32 -5.42 6.62
N GLU A 13 3.73 -4.78 7.72
CA GLU A 13 3.16 -5.02 9.05
C GLU A 13 1.67 -4.68 9.12
N LEU A 14 1.23 -3.66 8.38
CA LEU A 14 -0.17 -3.26 8.25
C LEU A 14 -0.98 -4.12 7.25
N GLY A 15 -0.39 -5.19 6.72
CA GLY A 15 -1.10 -6.11 5.81
C GLY A 15 -1.33 -5.55 4.41
N ALA A 16 -0.52 -4.59 3.96
CA ALA A 16 -0.67 -4.03 2.63
C ALA A 16 -0.40 -5.05 1.53
N GLN A 17 -1.23 -5.03 0.49
CA GLN A 17 -0.95 -5.71 -0.76
C GLN A 17 0.04 -4.86 -1.57
N MET A 18 1.31 -5.26 -1.57
CA MET A 18 2.37 -4.54 -2.28
C MET A 18 2.38 -4.90 -3.77
N ILE A 19 2.55 -3.90 -4.62
CA ILE A 19 2.70 -4.07 -6.08
C ILE A 19 3.90 -3.28 -6.61
N GLU A 20 4.43 -3.72 -7.74
CA GLU A 20 5.38 -2.90 -8.51
C GLU A 20 4.62 -1.84 -9.29
N PHE A 21 4.85 -0.57 -8.93
CA PHE A 21 4.28 0.59 -9.62
C PHE A 21 5.40 1.55 -9.99
N SER A 22 5.61 1.76 -11.30
CA SER A 22 6.65 2.66 -11.84
C SER A 22 8.05 2.40 -11.24
N GLY A 23 8.40 1.13 -11.03
CA GLY A 23 9.69 0.71 -10.48
C GLY A 23 9.81 0.87 -8.96
N TRP A 24 8.70 1.07 -8.23
CA TRP A 24 8.65 1.09 -6.77
C TRP A 24 7.71 0.02 -6.23
N ASP A 25 8.04 -0.54 -5.07
CA ASP A 25 7.11 -1.37 -4.30
C ASP A 25 6.22 -0.47 -3.44
N LEU A 26 4.94 -0.39 -3.81
CA LEU A 26 3.96 0.47 -3.15
C LEU A 26 2.70 -0.32 -2.75
N PRO A 27 2.02 0.09 -1.66
CA PRO A 27 0.78 -0.54 -1.23
C PRO A 27 -0.37 -0.20 -2.20
N LEU A 28 -1.04 -1.21 -2.75
CA LEU A 28 -2.25 -1.06 -3.55
C LEU A 28 -3.49 -0.83 -2.68
N HIS A 29 -3.56 -1.54 -1.55
CA HIS A 29 -4.56 -1.41 -0.49
C HIS A 29 -4.07 -2.14 0.77
N TYR A 30 -4.69 -1.88 1.90
CA TYR A 30 -4.47 -2.51 3.22
C TYR A 30 -5.60 -3.48 3.60
N GLY A 31 -6.55 -3.73 2.69
CA GLY A 31 -7.54 -4.79 2.80
C GLY A 31 -8.67 -4.65 1.81
N SER A 32 -9.30 -3.46 1.77
CA SER A 32 -10.42 -3.15 0.90
C SER A 32 -10.31 -1.71 0.41
N GLN A 33 -10.17 -1.55 -0.91
CA GLN A 33 -10.12 -0.21 -1.52
C GLN A 33 -11.42 0.58 -1.31
N ILE A 34 -12.56 -0.11 -1.19
CA ILE A 34 -13.86 0.53 -0.93
C ILE A 34 -13.91 1.06 0.49
N ASP A 35 -13.44 0.29 1.48
CA ASP A 35 -13.42 0.74 2.87
C ASP A 35 -12.42 1.88 3.06
N GLU A 36 -11.26 1.82 2.40
CA GLU A 36 -10.29 2.92 2.38
C GLU A 36 -10.87 4.20 1.74
N HIS A 37 -11.60 4.04 0.63
CA HIS A 37 -12.29 5.16 0.00
C HIS A 37 -13.34 5.79 0.93
N HIS A 38 -14.16 4.96 1.58
CA HIS A 38 -15.17 5.40 2.53
C HIS A 38 -14.54 6.10 3.74
N ALA A 39 -13.46 5.56 4.31
CA ALA A 39 -12.76 6.16 5.44
C ALA A 39 -12.23 7.59 5.17
N VAL A 40 -12.00 7.95 3.90
CA VAL A 40 -11.53 9.29 3.50
C VAL A 40 -12.68 10.24 3.12
N ARG A 41 -13.85 9.70 2.77
CA ARG A 41 -14.95 10.44 2.13
C ARG A 41 -16.24 10.49 2.92
N GLN A 42 -16.34 9.73 4.01
CA GLN A 42 -17.44 9.74 4.97
C GLN A 42 -16.97 10.38 6.27
#